data_AF-A0A330MBQ2-F1
#
_entry.id   AF-A0A330MBQ2-F1
#
_cell.length_a   1.000
_cell.length_b   1.000
_cell.length_c   1.000
_cell.angle_alpha   90.00
_cell.angle_beta   90.00
_cell.angle_gamma   90.00
#
_symmetry.space_group_name_H-M   'P 1'
#
loop_
_entity.id
_entity.type
_entity.pdbx_description
1 polymer ?
#
loop_
_entity_poly.entity_id
_entity_poly.type
_entity_poly.pdbx_seq_one_letter_code
_entity_poly.pdbx_strand_id
1 'polypeptide(L)' 'MSEPLKPLAQFDGAAHLATQSGIPFHFCDYLQVIDWTGRAIRPDKKGFIDSSQPKLLNELGIAPEAWITSSAFLSKSD' A
#
# COMPACT_ATOMS: atom_id res chain seq x y z
N MET A 1 21.15 -0.37 -27.12
CA MET A 1 21.30 -0.88 -25.74
C MET A 1 20.25 -0.17 -24.90
N SER A 2 19.33 -0.89 -24.24
CA SER A 2 18.31 -0.28 -23.37
C SER A 2 18.95 0.19 -22.08
N GLU A 3 18.71 1.44 -21.66
CA GLU A 3 19.13 1.90 -20.33
C GLU A 3 18.47 1.05 -19.22
N PRO A 4 19.18 0.79 -18.11
CA PRO A 4 18.61 0.09 -16.98
C PRO A 4 17.49 0.95 -16.37
N LEU A 5 16.32 0.33 -16.17
CA LEU A 5 15.19 0.99 -15.54
C LEU A 5 15.56 1.44 -14.13
N LYS A 6 15.21 2.68 -13.79
CA LYS A 6 15.37 3.19 -12.43
C LYS A 6 14.62 2.27 -11.45
N PRO A 7 15.26 1.80 -10.37
CA PRO A 7 14.60 0.95 -9.39
C PRO A 7 13.45 1.68 -8.71
N LEU A 8 12.42 0.92 -8.29
CA LEU A 8 11.30 1.46 -7.51
C LEU A 8 11.81 1.93 -6.14
N ALA A 9 11.26 3.03 -5.65
CA ALA A 9 11.52 3.49 -4.29
C ALA A 9 10.93 2.49 -3.27
N GLN A 10 11.65 2.25 -2.18
CA GLN A 10 11.15 1.44 -1.08
C GLN A 10 10.15 2.24 -0.23
N PHE A 11 9.35 1.53 0.56
CA PHE A 11 8.44 2.13 1.54
C PHE A 11 9.14 2.16 2.90
N ASP A 12 9.39 3.36 3.41
CA ASP A 12 10.12 3.59 4.68
C ASP A 12 9.17 3.62 5.90
N GLY A 13 7.88 3.26 5.71
CA GLY A 13 6.86 3.39 6.75
C GLY A 13 6.58 4.85 7.10
N ALA A 14 6.01 5.12 8.28
CA ALA A 14 5.73 6.50 8.71
C ALA A 14 6.96 7.24 9.28
N ALA A 15 8.18 6.73 9.08
CA ALA A 15 9.37 7.40 9.57
C ALA A 15 9.60 8.68 8.76
N HIS A 16 9.65 9.82 9.46
CA HIS A 16 10.18 11.08 8.93
C HIS A 16 11.67 11.16 9.28
N LEU A 17 12.50 10.75 8.33
CA LEU A 17 13.95 10.80 8.48
C LEU A 17 14.48 12.16 8.00
N ALA A 18 15.57 12.64 8.61
CA ALA A 18 16.24 13.87 8.21
C ALA A 18 16.66 13.85 6.72
N THR A 19 16.97 12.66 6.21
CA THR A 19 17.14 12.39 4.78
C THR A 19 16.31 11.17 4.41
N GLN A 20 15.21 11.38 3.69
CA GLN A 20 14.32 10.31 3.23
C GLN A 20 14.76 9.82 1.84
N SER A 21 14.98 8.53 1.67
CA SER A 21 15.31 7.92 0.35
C SER A 21 14.15 7.13 -0.24
N GLY A 22 13.25 6.60 0.60
CA GLY A 22 12.02 5.92 0.22
C GLY A 22 10.77 6.76 0.46
N ILE A 23 9.62 6.14 0.27
CA ILE A 23 8.30 6.72 0.45
C ILE A 23 7.94 6.67 1.95
N PRO A 24 7.63 7.81 2.61
CA PRO A 24 7.16 7.86 4.01
C PRO A 24 5.73 7.34 4.14
N PHE A 25 5.51 6.08 3.77
CA PHE A 25 4.21 5.43 3.86
C PHE A 25 4.38 3.95 4.15
N HIS A 26 3.47 3.39 4.93
CA HIS A 26 3.45 1.95 5.16
C HIS A 26 2.93 1.22 3.92
N PHE A 27 3.63 0.16 3.51
CA PHE A 27 3.25 -0.60 2.32
C PHE A 27 1.86 -1.23 2.42
N CYS A 28 1.50 -1.76 3.60
CA CYS A 28 0.17 -2.32 3.83
C CYS A 28 -0.93 -1.25 3.65
N ASP A 29 -0.64 -0.02 4.06
CA ASP A 29 -1.59 1.09 4.05
C ASP A 29 -1.82 1.54 2.62
N TYR A 30 -0.75 1.53 1.83
CA TYR A 30 -0.82 1.75 0.41
C TYR A 30 -1.72 0.72 -0.27
N LEU A 31 -1.50 -0.57 0.02
CA LEU A 31 -2.31 -1.65 -0.54
C LEU A 31 -3.79 -1.54 -0.16
N GLN A 32 -4.10 -1.09 1.05
CA GLN A 32 -5.48 -0.91 1.47
C GLN A 32 -6.18 0.24 0.72
N VAL A 33 -5.48 1.36 0.49
CA VAL A 33 -5.98 2.45 -0.36
C VAL A 33 -6.20 1.96 -1.80
N ILE A 34 -5.30 1.14 -2.34
CA ILE A 34 -5.45 0.52 -3.66
C ILE A 34 -6.66 -0.41 -3.71
N ASP A 35 -6.87 -1.25 -2.69
CA ASP A 35 -8.04 -2.14 -2.61
C ASP A 35 -9.35 -1.33 -2.59
N TRP A 36 -9.44 -0.28 -1.77
CA TRP A 36 -10.63 0.56 -1.70
C TRP A 36 -10.90 1.31 -2.99
N THR A 37 -9.88 1.95 -3.55
CA THR A 37 -10.03 2.71 -4.79
C THR A 37 -10.34 1.78 -5.97
N GLY A 38 -9.70 0.62 -6.05
CA GLY A 38 -9.97 -0.39 -7.07
C GLY A 38 -11.41 -0.91 -7.03
N ARG A 39 -11.97 -1.12 -5.83
CA ARG A 39 -13.39 -1.53 -5.67
C ARG A 39 -14.38 -0.41 -5.95
N ALA A 40 -13.97 0.84 -5.76
CA ALA A 40 -14.79 2.02 -6.06
C ALA A 40 -14.77 2.40 -7.56
N ILE A 41 -13.83 1.85 -8.34
CA ILE A 41 -13.81 2.03 -9.80
C ILE A 41 -15.07 1.39 -10.41
N ARG A 42 -15.59 1.97 -11.50
CA ARG A 42 -16.75 1.39 -12.19
C ARG A 42 -16.39 0.05 -12.85
N PRO A 43 -17.31 -0.93 -12.91
CA PRO A 43 -17.04 -2.26 -13.47
C PRO A 43 -16.50 -2.27 -14.91
N ASP A 44 -16.83 -1.25 -15.70
CA ASP A 44 -16.41 -1.11 -17.10
C ASP A 44 -15.01 -0.50 -17.28
N LYS A 45 -14.28 -0.23 -16.18
CA LYS A 45 -12.97 0.45 -16.21
C LYS A 45 -11.83 -0.48 -15.83
N LYS A 46 -10.70 -0.25 -16.50
CA LYS A 46 -9.44 -0.93 -16.19
C LYS A 46 -9.02 -0.57 -14.76
N GLY A 47 -8.68 -1.58 -13.96
CA GLY A 47 -8.35 -1.43 -12.54
C GLY A 47 -9.52 -1.63 -11.59
N PHE A 48 -10.72 -1.95 -12.10
CA PHE A 48 -11.82 -2.40 -11.26
C PHE A 48 -11.46 -3.69 -10.51
N ILE A 49 -11.73 -3.71 -9.22
CA ILE A 49 -11.62 -4.87 -8.33
C ILE A 49 -13.04 -5.28 -7.93
N ASP A 50 -13.41 -6.52 -8.20
CA ASP A 50 -14.75 -7.01 -7.85
C ASP A 50 -14.93 -7.12 -6.33
N SER A 51 -16.07 -6.65 -5.79
CA SER A 51 -16.39 -6.71 -4.36
C SER A 51 -16.40 -8.13 -3.77
N SER A 52 -16.61 -9.16 -4.59
CA SER A 52 -16.58 -10.57 -4.18
C SER A 52 -15.16 -11.13 -4.02
N GLN A 53 -14.14 -10.47 -4.60
CA GLN A 53 -12.75 -10.88 -4.42
C GLN A 53 -12.31 -10.64 -2.98
N PRO A 54 -11.50 -11.54 -2.39
CA PRO A 54 -10.87 -11.31 -1.10
C PRO A 54 -10.14 -9.97 -1.08
N LYS A 55 -9.98 -9.36 0.11
CA LYS A 55 -9.18 -8.14 0.26
C LYS A 55 -7.76 -8.38 -0.24
N LEU A 56 -7.17 -7.40 -0.91
CA LEU A 56 -5.81 -7.50 -1.47
C LEU A 56 -4.78 -7.98 -0.44
N LEU A 57 -4.88 -7.51 0.80
CA LEU A 57 -4.02 -7.95 1.91
C LEU A 57 -4.17 -9.45 2.20
N ASN A 58 -5.39 -9.99 2.14
CA ASN A 58 -5.65 -11.42 2.37
C ASN A 58 -5.05 -12.26 1.23
N GLU A 59 -5.19 -11.82 -0.03
CA GLU A 59 -4.60 -12.52 -1.18
C GLU A 59 -3.07 -12.59 -1.08
N LEU A 60 -2.45 -11.54 -0.54
CA LEU A 60 -1.01 -11.46 -0.31
C LEU A 60 -0.55 -12.20 0.97
N GLY A 61 -1.46 -12.85 1.70
CA GLY A 61 -1.15 -13.57 2.94
C GLY A 61 -0.78 -12.64 4.11
N ILE A 62 -1.13 -11.36 4.02
CA ILE A 62 -0.88 -10.37 5.08
C ILE A 62 -2.03 -10.43 6.08
N ALA A 63 -1.73 -10.90 7.28
CA ALA A 63 -2.72 -11.04 8.35
C ALA A 63 -3.28 -9.67 8.78
N PRO A 64 -4.59 -9.56 9.09
CA PRO A 64 -5.20 -8.33 9.60
C PRO A 64 -4.53 -7.76 10.86
N GLU A 65 -3.90 -8.60 11.67
CA GLU A 65 -3.17 -8.19 12.88
C GLU A 65 -1.87 -7.44 12.55
N ALA A 66 -1.20 -7.84 11.46
CA ALA A 66 -0.03 -7.12 10.94
C ALA A 66 -0.41 -5.73 10.42
N TRP A 67 -1.64 -5.59 9.90
CA TRP A 67 -2.23 -4.31 9.51
C TRP A 67 -2.47 -3.39 10.72
N ILE A 68 -3.12 -3.89 11.77
CA ILE A 68 -3.40 -3.08 12.97
C ILE A 68 -2.09 -2.56 13.59
N THR A 69 -1.06 -3.40 13.61
CA THR A 69 0.27 -3.01 14.13
C THR A 69 0.90 -1.90 13.28
N SER A 70 0.78 -1.97 11.95
CA SER A 70 1.34 -0.97 11.02
C SER A 70 0.60 0.37 11.10
N SER A 71 -0.74 0.34 11.12
CA SER A 71 -1.59 1.54 11.16
C SER A 71 -1.58 2.24 12.53
N ALA A 72 -1.42 1.50 13.62
CA ALA A 72 -1.31 2.08 14.97
C ALA A 72 -0.07 2.99 15.15
N PHE A 73 0.96 2.82 14.31
CA PHE A 73 2.14 3.68 14.32
C PHE A 73 1.83 5.07 13.74
N LEU A 74 0.92 5.18 12.77
CA LEU A 74 0.49 6.46 12.20
C LEU A 74 -0.29 7.32 13.20
N SER A 75 -1.10 6.69 14.06
CA SER A 75 -1.91 7.41 15.05
C SER A 75 -1.11 7.92 16.26
N LYS A 76 0.17 7.56 16.40
CA LYS A 76 1.01 7.93 17.56
C LYS A 76 2.04 9.03 17.28
N SER A 77 2.03 9.62 16.09
CA SER A 77 2.97 10.67 15.70
C SER A 77 2.39 12.09 15.79
N ASP A 78 1.41 12.31 16.69
CA ASP A 78 0.97 13.65 17.13
C ASP A 78 1.63 14.04 18.46
#